data_AF-A0A9Q6Z3W7-F1
#
_entry.id   AF-A0A9Q6Z3W7-F1
#
_cell.length_a   1.000
_cell.length_b   1.000
_cell.length_c   1.000
_cell.angle_alpha   90.00
_cell.angle_beta   90.00
_cell.angle_gamma   90.00
#
_symmetry.space_group_name_H-M   'P 1'
#
loop_
_entity.id
_entity.type
_entity.pdbx_description
1 polymer ?
#
loop_
_entity_poly.entity_id
_entity_poly.type
_entity_poly.pdbx_seq_one_letter_code
_entity_poly.pdbx_strand_id
1 'polypeptide(L)'
;MSKRIELMIKLPPLAKKRMENDKTKIVEAFFKGNEAEAYTKLQFARIYKGYDLLEDFGYVRHAIQRKYDISVTLLETILYLVPKNYFMVDDLREITQIRYTYKKVDTLIRLGYVTRAAKGGNKNEHLYTATAKARQICQEMHEMLAGEIPIPEELYNTKEASKSDLIKAEIIKKLNKKEKPKTVKLLWARKA
;
A
#
# COMPACT_ATOMS: atom_id res chain seq x y z
N MET A 1 -23.47 17.29 19.08
CA MET A 1 -24.00 15.99 18.63
C MET A 1 -23.70 14.94 19.70
N SER A 2 -24.55 13.93 19.91
CA SER A 2 -24.24 12.83 20.84
C SER A 2 -23.04 12.03 20.33
N LYS A 3 -22.08 11.67 21.20
CA LYS A 3 -20.88 10.89 20.86
C LYS A 3 -21.22 9.57 20.15
N ARG A 4 -22.39 8.99 20.46
CA ARG A 4 -22.91 7.80 19.76
C ARG A 4 -23.25 8.08 18.30
N ILE A 5 -23.85 9.24 17.99
CA ILE A 5 -24.24 9.62 16.62
C ILE A 5 -22.97 9.79 15.76
N GLU A 6 -21.94 10.43 16.30
CA GLU A 6 -20.65 10.61 15.62
C GLU A 6 -19.98 9.26 15.31
N LEU A 7 -20.04 8.31 16.24
CA LEU A 7 -19.50 6.97 16.04
C LEU A 7 -20.33 6.15 15.03
N MET A 8 -21.66 6.28 15.06
CA MET A 8 -22.56 5.61 14.12
C MET A 8 -22.37 6.04 12.67
N ILE A 9 -21.96 7.29 12.43
CA ILE A 9 -21.67 7.81 11.08
C ILE A 9 -20.43 7.13 10.47
N LYS A 10 -19.48 6.68 11.30
CA LYS A 10 -18.24 6.04 10.85
C LYS A 10 -18.37 4.54 10.60
N LEU A 11 -19.49 3.92 10.95
CA LEU A 11 -19.69 2.48 10.82
C LEU A 11 -20.05 2.06 9.38
N PRO A 12 -19.58 0.88 8.92
CA PRO A 12 -20.07 0.28 7.68
C PRO A 12 -21.60 0.07 7.69
N PRO A 13 -22.30 0.12 6.54
CA PRO A 13 -23.76 0.10 6.49
C PRO A 13 -24.42 -1.10 7.18
N LEU A 14 -23.85 -2.30 7.03
CA LEU A 14 -24.35 -3.51 7.70
C LEU A 14 -24.13 -3.47 9.21
N ALA A 15 -22.97 -2.97 9.65
CA ALA A 15 -22.67 -2.80 11.07
C ALA A 15 -23.59 -1.74 11.68
N LYS A 16 -23.84 -0.64 10.98
CA LYS A 16 -24.78 0.41 11.38
C LYS A 16 -26.19 -0.15 11.55
N LYS A 17 -26.72 -0.88 10.54
CA LYS A 17 -28.04 -1.51 10.60
C LYS A 17 -28.18 -2.50 11.77
N ARG A 18 -27.11 -3.23 12.09
CA ARG A 18 -27.09 -4.11 13.27
C ARG A 18 -27.08 -3.32 14.57
N MET A 19 -26.27 -2.26 14.67
CA MET A 19 -26.12 -1.40 15.85
C MET A 19 -27.31 -0.48 16.13
N GLU A 20 -28.17 -0.23 15.13
CA GLU A 20 -29.47 0.44 15.31
C GLU A 20 -30.45 -0.45 16.07
N ASN A 21 -30.38 -1.77 15.85
CA ASN A 21 -31.25 -2.77 16.47
C ASN A 21 -30.70 -3.32 17.79
N ASP A 22 -29.42 -3.07 18.08
CA ASP A 22 -28.71 -3.65 19.21
C ASP A 22 -28.42 -2.60 20.29
N LYS A 23 -28.53 -2.98 21.57
CA LYS A 23 -28.19 -2.12 22.71
C LYS A 23 -26.69 -2.09 22.99
N THR A 24 -25.89 -2.76 22.15
CA THR A 24 -24.44 -2.82 22.26
C THR A 24 -23.82 -1.43 22.39
N LYS A 25 -23.07 -1.22 23.48
CA LYS A 25 -22.41 0.05 23.78
C LYS A 25 -21.25 0.25 22.81
N ILE A 26 -21.33 1.29 21.98
CA ILE A 26 -20.22 1.69 21.12
C ILE A 26 -19.24 2.47 21.98
N VAL A 27 -18.06 1.90 22.18
CA VAL A 27 -16.94 2.52 22.86
C VAL A 27 -15.81 2.74 21.85
N GLU A 28 -15.14 3.90 21.94
CA GLU A 28 -13.83 4.03 21.31
C GLU A 28 -12.89 3.08 22.05
N ALA A 29 -12.36 2.09 21.33
CA ALA A 29 -11.36 1.21 21.86
C ALA A 29 -10.03 1.98 21.95
N PHE A 30 -9.78 2.61 23.10
CA PHE A 30 -8.42 2.98 23.47
C PHE A 30 -7.66 1.68 23.75
N PHE A 31 -6.49 1.50 23.15
CA PHE A 31 -5.64 0.34 23.41
C PHE A 31 -5.32 0.29 24.91
N LYS A 32 -5.42 -0.90 25.51
CA LYS A 32 -5.26 -1.09 26.96
C LYS A 32 -3.87 -0.56 27.37
N GLY A 33 -3.83 0.51 28.17
CA GLY A 33 -2.58 1.16 28.64
C GLY A 33 -2.38 2.62 28.20
N ASN A 34 -3.25 3.18 27.37
CA ASN A 34 -3.21 4.60 27.03
C ASN A 34 -4.37 5.35 27.72
N GLU A 35 -4.07 6.10 28.78
CA GLU A 35 -5.01 7.02 29.45
C GLU A 35 -5.28 8.30 28.62
N ALA A 36 -4.50 8.52 27.55
CA ALA A 36 -4.65 9.62 26.60
C ALA A 36 -4.37 9.16 25.16
N GLU A 37 -4.82 9.92 24.16
CA GLU A 37 -4.48 9.66 22.75
C GLU A 37 -2.95 9.71 22.58
N ALA A 38 -2.30 8.56 22.33
CA ALA A 38 -0.85 8.47 22.12
C ALA A 38 -0.36 9.27 20.90
N TYR A 39 -1.28 9.60 19.99
CA TYR A 39 -1.03 10.44 18.84
C TYR A 39 -1.75 11.76 19.03
N THR A 40 -1.05 12.87 18.80
CA THR A 40 -1.71 14.16 18.65
C THR A 40 -2.81 14.06 17.60
N LYS A 41 -3.88 14.86 17.72
CA LYS A 41 -4.93 14.93 16.70
C LYS A 41 -4.37 15.09 15.28
N LEU A 42 -3.24 15.79 15.11
CA LEU A 42 -2.57 15.94 13.82
C LEU A 42 -1.91 14.64 13.33
N GLN A 43 -1.23 13.89 14.21
CA GLN A 43 -0.64 12.58 13.90
C GLN A 43 -1.71 11.52 13.64
N PHE A 44 -2.74 11.46 14.49
CA PHE A 44 -3.89 10.59 14.27
C PHE A 44 -4.58 10.94 12.96
N ALA A 45 -4.79 12.23 12.68
CA ALA A 45 -5.36 12.65 11.41
C ALA A 45 -4.41 12.32 10.23
N ARG A 46 -3.08 12.36 10.35
CA ARG A 46 -2.19 11.88 9.28
C ARG A 46 -2.36 10.39 8.97
N ILE A 47 -2.65 9.58 9.99
CA ILE A 47 -2.85 8.12 9.85
C ILE A 47 -4.30 7.78 9.45
N TYR A 48 -5.28 8.58 9.90
CA TYR A 48 -6.71 8.26 9.94
C TYR A 48 -7.63 9.37 9.35
N LYS A 49 -7.13 10.27 8.48
CA LYS A 49 -7.90 11.36 7.81
C LYS A 49 -8.94 10.86 6.80
N GLY A 50 -9.70 9.82 7.15
CA GLY A 50 -10.83 9.31 6.41
C GLY A 50 -10.47 8.42 5.22
N TYR A 51 -9.19 8.16 4.98
CA TYR A 51 -8.72 7.23 3.96
C TYR A 51 -7.57 6.41 4.51
N ASP A 52 -7.82 5.12 4.72
CA ASP A 52 -6.77 4.18 5.08
C ASP A 52 -6.07 3.76 3.79
N LEU A 53 -4.83 4.22 3.62
CA LEU A 53 -3.98 3.93 2.47
C LEU A 53 -3.80 2.41 2.25
N LEU A 54 -3.99 1.61 3.31
CA LEU A 54 -3.84 0.16 3.27
C LEU A 54 -5.18 -0.59 3.17
N GLU A 55 -6.33 0.09 3.19
CA GLU A 55 -7.67 -0.54 3.04
C GLU A 55 -7.70 -1.44 1.80
N ASP A 56 -7.19 -0.92 0.68
CA ASP A 56 -7.19 -1.59 -0.62
C ASP A 56 -5.88 -2.31 -0.94
N PHE A 57 -4.95 -2.42 0.01
CA PHE A 57 -3.60 -2.96 -0.20
C PHE A 57 -3.60 -4.35 -0.82
N GLY A 58 -4.50 -5.25 -0.38
CA GLY A 58 -4.60 -6.60 -0.91
C GLY A 58 -4.89 -6.64 -2.42
N TYR A 59 -5.76 -5.75 -2.90
CA TYR A 59 -6.15 -5.66 -4.32
C TYR A 59 -5.10 -4.94 -5.16
N VAL A 60 -4.59 -3.82 -4.65
CA VAL A 60 -3.53 -3.04 -5.32
C VAL A 60 -2.26 -3.86 -5.47
N ARG A 61 -1.80 -4.52 -4.39
CA ARG A 61 -0.62 -5.38 -4.41
C ARG A 61 -0.74 -6.43 -5.50
N HIS A 62 -1.88 -7.13 -5.56
CA HIS A 62 -2.10 -8.19 -6.54
C HIS A 62 -2.18 -7.64 -7.98
N ALA A 63 -2.75 -6.45 -8.18
CA ALA A 63 -2.78 -5.80 -9.49
C ALA A 63 -1.35 -5.46 -9.97
N ILE A 64 -0.52 -4.87 -9.11
CA ILE A 64 0.89 -4.57 -9.40
C ILE A 64 1.67 -5.84 -9.72
N GLN A 65 1.49 -6.92 -8.94
CA GLN A 65 2.13 -8.20 -9.21
C GLN A 65 1.80 -8.76 -10.59
N ARG A 66 0.52 -8.69 -11.00
CA ARG A 66 0.09 -9.14 -12.34
C ARG A 66 0.61 -8.23 -13.45
N LYS A 67 0.54 -6.92 -13.26
CA LYS A 67 0.96 -5.93 -14.26
C LYS A 67 2.44 -6.05 -14.62
N TYR A 68 3.28 -6.33 -13.61
CA TYR A 68 4.73 -6.37 -13.77
C TYR A 68 5.33 -7.78 -13.76
N ASP A 69 4.50 -8.82 -13.62
CA ASP A 69 4.91 -10.21 -13.45
C ASP A 69 5.98 -10.38 -12.35
N ILE A 70 5.66 -9.89 -11.14
CA ILE A 70 6.56 -9.93 -9.99
C ILE A 70 5.96 -10.67 -8.80
N SER A 71 6.83 -11.38 -8.08
CA SER A 71 6.47 -12.02 -6.82
C SER A 71 6.22 -10.98 -5.72
N VAL A 72 5.43 -11.35 -4.69
CA VAL A 72 5.22 -10.51 -3.50
C VAL A 72 6.56 -10.10 -2.90
N THR A 73 7.48 -11.06 -2.78
CA THR A 73 8.78 -10.83 -2.16
C THR A 73 9.63 -9.83 -2.96
N LEU A 74 9.58 -9.88 -4.29
CA LEU A 74 10.27 -8.91 -5.15
C LEU A 74 9.67 -7.52 -4.98
N LEU A 75 8.34 -7.42 -4.94
CA LEU A 75 7.65 -6.16 -4.70
C LEU A 75 8.01 -5.56 -3.33
N GLU A 76 8.00 -6.35 -2.27
CA GLU A 76 8.43 -5.94 -0.91
C GLU A 76 9.87 -5.43 -0.91
N THR A 77 10.76 -6.11 -1.65
CA THR A 77 12.17 -5.68 -1.80
C THR A 77 12.27 -4.34 -2.51
N ILE A 78 11.52 -4.14 -3.59
CA ILE A 78 11.48 -2.88 -4.35
C ILE A 78 10.96 -1.74 -3.47
N LEU A 79 9.84 -1.96 -2.75
CA LEU A 79 9.24 -0.98 -1.84
C LEU A 79 10.20 -0.56 -0.71
N TYR A 80 11.04 -1.47 -0.23
CA TYR A 80 12.04 -1.14 0.79
C TYR A 80 13.22 -0.34 0.22
N LEU A 81 13.67 -0.64 -1.00
CA LEU A 81 14.88 -0.04 -1.59
C LEU A 81 14.64 1.34 -2.21
N VAL A 82 13.51 1.54 -2.88
CA VAL A 82 13.23 2.78 -3.62
C VAL A 82 13.34 4.04 -2.73
N PRO A 83 12.82 4.07 -1.49
CA PRO A 83 12.93 5.25 -0.62
C PRO A 83 14.35 5.63 -0.21
N LYS A 84 15.31 4.69 -0.27
CA LYS A 84 16.70 4.95 0.16
C LYS A 84 17.50 5.80 -0.83
N ASN A 85 17.03 5.94 -2.07
CA ASN A 85 17.72 6.57 -3.21
C ASN A 85 19.02 5.86 -3.62
N TYR A 86 19.99 5.77 -2.71
CA TYR A 86 21.24 5.04 -2.88
C TYR A 86 21.43 4.05 -1.72
N PHE A 87 22.03 2.90 -2.00
CA PHE A 87 22.28 1.85 -1.01
C PHE A 87 23.48 0.99 -1.38
N MET A 88 24.07 0.31 -0.40
CA MET A 88 25.13 -0.68 -0.53
C MET A 88 24.59 -2.09 -0.35
N VAL A 89 25.43 -3.11 -0.59
CA VAL A 89 25.04 -4.51 -0.37
C VAL A 89 24.68 -4.77 1.10
N ASP A 90 25.32 -4.07 2.03
CA ASP A 90 25.06 -4.25 3.45
C ASP A 90 23.67 -3.73 3.87
N ASP A 91 23.13 -2.69 3.21
CA ASP A 91 21.75 -2.23 3.42
C ASP A 91 20.70 -3.27 2.98
N LEU A 92 21.06 -4.17 2.04
CA LEU A 92 20.20 -5.29 1.70
C LEU A 92 20.16 -6.32 2.83
N ARG A 93 21.24 -6.44 3.63
CA ARG A 93 21.38 -7.52 4.63
C ARG A 93 20.25 -7.51 5.64
N GLU A 94 19.81 -6.32 6.06
CA GLU A 94 18.67 -6.12 6.98
C GLU A 94 17.39 -6.80 6.49
N ILE A 95 17.14 -6.77 5.17
CA ILE A 95 15.98 -7.40 4.54
C ILE A 95 16.25 -8.88 4.24
N THR A 96 17.48 -9.20 3.85
CA THR A 96 17.88 -10.56 3.47
C THR A 96 17.72 -11.58 4.58
N GLN A 97 17.80 -11.14 5.84
CA GLN A 97 17.62 -12.04 6.99
C GLN A 97 16.23 -12.67 7.01
N ILE A 98 15.24 -12.01 6.37
CA ILE A 98 13.85 -12.47 6.34
C ILE A 98 13.60 -13.42 5.17
N ARG A 99 14.26 -13.26 3.99
CA ARG A 99 13.93 -14.04 2.77
C ARG A 99 15.13 -14.35 1.86
N TYR A 100 15.24 -15.60 1.40
CA TYR A 100 16.43 -16.16 0.74
C TYR A 100 16.61 -15.82 -0.76
N THR A 101 15.53 -15.53 -1.49
CA THR A 101 15.53 -15.47 -2.96
C THR A 101 16.17 -14.20 -3.53
N TYR A 102 16.04 -13.06 -2.86
CA TYR A 102 16.55 -11.76 -3.33
C TYR A 102 17.77 -11.28 -2.54
N LYS A 103 18.48 -12.21 -1.89
CA LYS A 103 19.68 -11.90 -1.10
C LYS A 103 20.84 -11.32 -1.91
N LYS A 104 20.80 -11.50 -3.24
CA LYS A 104 21.89 -11.13 -4.14
C LYS A 104 21.48 -9.90 -4.95
N VAL A 105 22.20 -8.80 -4.77
CA VAL A 105 22.04 -7.57 -5.57
C VAL A 105 22.18 -7.88 -7.07
N ASP A 106 23.05 -8.83 -7.43
CA ASP A 106 23.26 -9.30 -8.81
C ASP A 106 21.95 -9.80 -9.45
N THR A 107 21.05 -10.44 -8.69
CA THR A 107 19.72 -10.84 -9.19
C THR A 107 18.85 -9.64 -9.49
N LEU A 108 18.84 -8.62 -8.62
CA LEU A 108 18.05 -7.39 -8.81
C LEU A 108 18.56 -6.57 -10.00
N ILE A 109 19.88 -6.57 -10.23
CA ILE A 109 20.51 -5.94 -11.40
C ILE A 109 20.10 -6.69 -12.67
N ARG A 110 20.22 -8.02 -12.68
CA ARG A 110 19.83 -8.84 -13.84
C ARG A 110 18.36 -8.66 -14.22
N LEU A 111 17.49 -8.49 -13.23
CA LEU A 111 16.05 -8.24 -13.44
C LEU A 111 15.73 -6.78 -13.81
N GLY A 112 16.72 -5.88 -13.78
CA GLY A 112 16.58 -4.49 -14.18
C GLY A 112 15.91 -3.57 -13.16
N TYR A 113 15.81 -3.98 -11.88
CA TYR A 113 15.22 -3.16 -10.81
C TYR A 113 16.25 -2.29 -10.09
N VAL A 114 17.52 -2.67 -10.15
CA VAL A 114 18.64 -1.98 -9.52
C VAL A 114 19.75 -1.77 -10.55
N THR A 115 20.46 -0.66 -10.46
CA THR A 115 21.68 -0.42 -11.24
C THR A 115 22.80 0.10 -10.33
N ARG A 116 24.04 -0.03 -10.78
CA ARG A 116 25.21 0.47 -10.08
C ARG A 116 25.39 1.96 -10.40
N ALA A 117 25.33 2.79 -9.38
CA ALA A 117 25.57 4.23 -9.46
C ALA A 117 27.07 4.57 -9.42
N ALA A 118 27.84 3.89 -8.56
CA ALA A 118 29.28 4.09 -8.46
C ALA A 118 30.01 2.77 -8.16
N LYS A 119 31.24 2.65 -8.66
CA LYS A 119 32.11 1.49 -8.42
C LYS A 119 32.98 1.74 -7.19
N GLY A 120 32.86 0.89 -6.17
CA GLY A 120 33.78 0.81 -5.03
C GLY A 120 34.96 -0.14 -5.27
N GLY A 121 35.84 -0.29 -4.27
CA GLY A 121 37.01 -1.17 -4.34
C GLY A 121 36.62 -2.65 -4.42
N ASN A 122 35.54 -3.02 -3.74
CA ASN A 122 34.92 -4.35 -3.82
C ASN A 122 33.40 -4.24 -4.07
N LYS A 123 32.72 -5.39 -4.25
CA LYS A 123 31.26 -5.44 -4.49
C LYS A 123 30.44 -4.87 -3.34
N ASN A 124 30.91 -4.97 -2.09
CA ASN A 124 30.16 -4.47 -0.93
C ASN A 124 30.17 -2.95 -0.86
N GLU A 125 31.26 -2.33 -1.33
CA GLU A 125 31.46 -0.88 -1.42
C GLU A 125 30.84 -0.26 -2.69
N HIS A 126 30.23 -1.05 -3.55
CA HIS A 126 29.51 -0.50 -4.70
C HIS A 126 28.27 0.26 -4.24
N LEU A 127 28.05 1.43 -4.84
CA LEU A 127 26.84 2.20 -4.62
C LEU A 127 25.80 1.81 -5.67
N TYR A 128 24.63 1.42 -5.21
CA TYR A 128 23.50 1.00 -6.03
C TYR A 128 22.35 2.00 -5.93
N THR A 129 21.52 2.06 -6.95
CA THR A 129 20.28 2.85 -6.99
C THR A 129 19.17 2.03 -7.64
N ALA A 130 17.94 2.27 -7.24
CA ALA A 130 16.77 1.76 -7.94
C ALA A 130 16.69 2.37 -9.36
N THR A 131 16.27 1.57 -10.34
CA THR A 131 16.06 2.03 -11.72
C THR A 131 14.73 2.78 -11.87
N ALA A 132 14.53 3.45 -13.01
CA ALA A 132 13.24 4.08 -13.34
C ALA A 132 12.08 3.08 -13.28
N LYS A 133 12.30 1.82 -13.72
CA LYS A 133 11.31 0.73 -13.64
C LYS A 133 10.86 0.46 -12.20
N ALA A 134 11.82 0.33 -11.27
CA ALA A 134 11.50 0.09 -9.86
C ALA A 134 10.77 1.28 -9.22
N ARG A 135 11.20 2.51 -9.53
CA ARG A 135 10.52 3.73 -9.06
C ARG A 135 9.10 3.85 -9.58
N GLN A 136 8.88 3.52 -10.85
CA GLN A 136 7.55 3.51 -11.45
C GLN A 136 6.62 2.53 -10.75
N ILE A 137 7.08 1.32 -10.42
CA ILE A 137 6.28 0.33 -9.68
C ILE A 137 5.84 0.88 -8.32
N CYS A 138 6.77 1.49 -7.56
CA CYS A 138 6.43 2.10 -6.28
C CYS A 138 5.46 3.27 -6.44
N GLN A 139 5.70 4.14 -7.42
CA GLN A 139 4.85 5.28 -7.69
C GLN A 139 3.43 4.83 -8.04
N GLU A 140 3.26 3.91 -8.99
CA GLU A 140 1.94 3.40 -9.38
C GLU A 140 1.24 2.70 -8.22
N MET A 141 1.98 1.96 -7.39
CA MET A 141 1.43 1.35 -6.19
C MET A 141 0.92 2.42 -5.21
N HIS A 142 1.70 3.47 -4.95
CA HIS A 142 1.27 4.57 -4.10
C HIS A 142 0.07 5.33 -4.68
N GLU A 143 0.08 5.61 -5.98
CA GLU A 143 -1.02 6.28 -6.68
C GLU A 143 -2.30 5.42 -6.63
N MET A 144 -2.22 4.10 -6.83
CA MET A 144 -3.36 3.19 -6.67
C MET A 144 -3.85 3.12 -5.22
N LEU A 145 -2.92 3.01 -4.26
CA LEU A 145 -3.26 2.95 -2.83
C LEU A 145 -3.85 4.26 -2.33
N ALA A 146 -3.42 5.41 -2.86
CA ALA A 146 -4.00 6.73 -2.62
C ALA A 146 -5.33 6.91 -3.37
N GLY A 147 -5.64 5.96 -4.26
CA GLY A 147 -6.77 6.01 -5.17
C GLY A 147 -6.60 7.05 -6.28
N GLU A 148 -5.46 7.68 -6.52
CA GLU A 148 -5.29 8.64 -7.63
C GLU A 148 -5.61 8.03 -8.99
N ILE A 149 -5.06 6.83 -9.24
CA ILE A 149 -5.32 6.03 -10.43
C ILE A 149 -6.24 4.86 -10.08
N PRO A 150 -7.17 4.47 -10.98
CA PRO A 150 -8.01 3.30 -10.75
C PRO A 150 -7.17 2.02 -10.74
N ILE A 151 -7.62 1.05 -9.96
CA ILE A 151 -7.03 -0.29 -10.01
C ILE A 151 -7.47 -0.93 -11.33
N PRO A 152 -6.53 -1.41 -12.17
CA PRO A 152 -6.85 -1.97 -13.49
C PRO A 152 -7.71 -3.25 -13.37
N GLU A 153 -8.94 -3.17 -13.88
CA GLU A 153 -9.93 -4.26 -13.87
C GLU A 153 -9.59 -5.33 -14.91
N GLU A 154 -8.95 -4.92 -16.01
CA GLU A 154 -8.56 -5.74 -17.15
C GLU A 154 -7.59 -6.87 -16.78
N LEU A 155 -6.79 -6.70 -15.71
CA LEU A 155 -5.87 -7.73 -15.22
C LEU A 155 -6.57 -8.95 -14.64
N TYR A 156 -7.87 -8.86 -14.40
CA TYR A 156 -8.69 -9.89 -13.77
C TYR A 156 -9.76 -10.47 -14.70
N ASN A 157 -10.05 -9.80 -15.83
CA ASN A 157 -11.09 -10.18 -16.77
C ASN A 157 -10.51 -10.82 -18.04
N THR A 158 -9.75 -11.92 -17.85
CA THR A 158 -9.23 -12.72 -18.97
C THR A 158 -10.18 -13.87 -19.31
N LYS A 159 -10.11 -14.40 -20.54
CA LYS A 159 -10.96 -15.53 -20.98
C LYS A 159 -10.79 -16.80 -20.12
N GLU A 160 -9.66 -16.91 -19.43
CA GLU A 160 -9.30 -18.02 -18.54
C GLU A 160 -9.39 -17.62 -17.06
N ALA A 161 -10.09 -16.52 -16.74
CA ALA A 161 -10.17 -16.01 -15.38
C ALA A 161 -10.79 -17.02 -14.42
N SER A 162 -10.13 -17.21 -13.28
CA SER A 162 -10.68 -18.04 -12.20
C SER A 162 -11.91 -17.37 -11.57
N LYS A 163 -12.78 -18.16 -10.93
CA LYS A 163 -13.91 -17.60 -10.15
C LYS A 163 -13.46 -16.56 -9.11
N SER A 164 -12.29 -16.76 -8.51
CA SER A 164 -11.71 -15.81 -7.56
C SER A 164 -11.36 -14.48 -8.24
N ASP A 165 -10.84 -14.52 -9.47
CA ASP A 165 -10.47 -13.32 -10.21
C ASP A 165 -11.68 -12.53 -10.68
N LEU A 166 -12.76 -13.21 -11.07
CA LEU A 166 -14.03 -12.55 -11.39
C LEU A 166 -14.60 -11.80 -10.16
N ILE A 167 -14.58 -12.44 -8.98
CA ILE A 167 -15.00 -11.80 -7.72
C ILE A 167 -14.11 -10.58 -7.41
N LYS A 168 -12.79 -10.70 -7.56
CA LYS A 168 -11.87 -9.56 -7.38
C LYS A 168 -12.17 -8.44 -8.36
N ALA A 169 -12.44 -8.74 -9.63
CA ALA A 169 -12.81 -7.74 -10.63
C ALA A 169 -14.08 -6.98 -10.24
N GLU A 170 -15.11 -7.68 -9.76
CA GLU A 170 -16.34 -7.04 -9.28
C GLU A 170 -16.11 -6.16 -8.05
N ILE A 171 -15.25 -6.59 -7.12
CA ILE A 171 -14.89 -5.79 -5.95
C ILE A 171 -14.11 -4.55 -6.38
N ILE A 172 -13.09 -4.71 -7.23
CA ILE A 172 -12.30 -3.61 -7.77
C ILE A 172 -13.19 -2.58 -8.48
N LYS A 173 -14.16 -3.04 -9.29
CA LYS A 173 -15.13 -2.17 -9.95
C LYS A 173 -15.98 -1.36 -8.97
N LYS A 174 -16.31 -1.93 -7.81
CA LYS A 174 -17.00 -1.20 -6.73
C LYS A 174 -16.07 -0.21 -6.02
N LEU A 175 -14.81 -0.58 -5.79
CA LEU A 175 -13.79 0.27 -5.17
C LEU A 175 -13.49 1.49 -6.04
N ASN A 176 -13.26 1.29 -7.34
CA ASN A 176 -13.00 2.36 -8.31
C ASN A 176 -14.16 3.38 -8.40
N LYS A 177 -15.40 2.95 -8.09
CA LYS A 177 -16.60 3.80 -8.07
C LYS A 177 -16.83 4.53 -6.74
N LYS A 178 -16.14 4.15 -5.66
CA LYS A 178 -16.31 4.75 -4.33
C LYS A 178 -15.86 6.21 -4.37
N GLU A 179 -16.70 7.13 -3.89
CA GLU A 179 -16.29 8.54 -3.82
C GLU A 179 -15.14 8.72 -2.83
N LYS A 180 -14.03 9.25 -3.33
CA LYS A 180 -12.83 9.50 -2.52
C LYS A 180 -13.09 10.65 -1.55
N PRO A 181 -12.63 10.55 -0.28
CA PRO A 181 -12.75 11.63 0.69
C PRO A 181 -12.13 12.94 0.15
N LYS A 182 -12.77 14.07 0.46
CA LYS A 182 -12.31 15.41 0.02
C LYS A 182 -10.85 15.68 0.37
N THR A 183 -10.38 15.15 1.49
CA THR A 183 -9.00 15.31 1.98
C THR A 183 -7.98 14.61 1.07
N VAL A 184 -8.30 13.44 0.52
CA VAL A 184 -7.44 12.72 -0.44
C VAL A 184 -7.32 13.52 -1.73
N LYS A 185 -8.46 14.04 -2.22
CA LYS A 185 -8.48 14.91 -3.41
C LYS A 185 -7.62 16.16 -3.23
N LEU A 186 -7.57 16.74 -2.03
CA LEU A 186 -6.76 17.93 -1.71
C LEU A 186 -5.25 17.63 -1.62
N LEU A 187 -4.86 16.49 -1.04
CA LEU A 187 -3.45 16.13 -0.85
C LEU A 187 -2.74 15.84 -2.17
N TRP A 188 -3.47 15.31 -3.14
CA TRP A 188 -2.91 14.76 -4.37
C TRP A 188 -3.51 15.36 -5.64
N ALA A 189 -4.22 16.51 -5.53
CA ALA A 189 -4.61 17.28 -6.70
C ALA A 189 -3.34 17.67 -7.47
N ARG A 190 -3.09 17.03 -8.61
CA ARG A 190 -2.12 17.55 -9.58
C ARG A 190 -2.56 18.97 -9.90
N LYS A 191 -1.67 19.95 -9.68
CA LYS A 191 -1.87 21.28 -10.29
C LYS A 191 -1.92 21.03 -11.79
N ALA A 192 -3.10 21.25 -12.37
CA ALA A 192 -3.28 21.30 -13.81
C ALA A 192 -2.48 22.49 -14.38
#